data_AF-A0A0N4TB04-F1
#
_entry.id   AF-A0A0N4TB04-F1
#
_cell.length_a   1.000
_cell.length_b   1.000
_cell.length_c   1.000
_cell.angle_alpha   90.00
_cell.angle_beta   90.00
_cell.angle_gamma   90.00
#
_symmetry.space_group_name_H-M   'P 1'
#
loop_
_entity.id
_entity.type
_entity.pdbx_description
1 polymer ?
#
loop_
_entity_poly.entity_id
_entity_poly.type
_entity_poly.pdbx_seq_one_letter_code
_entity_poly.pdbx_strand_id
1 'polypeptide(L)'
;LERYRISRLPSATSGRPRRSPSWSYKEKWQALFAFQRYGKDFDTIAEVLESKTPDMVKAFYYEMREQIDDMISKTSEYYRRLSETYDFKRKVEVDTSNEVIDIE
;
A
#
# COMPACT_ATOMS: atom_id res chain seq x y z
N LEU A 1 43.15 -3.03 17.64
CA LEU A 1 42.10 -3.71 18.43
C LEU A 1 41.35 -2.67 19.27
N GLU A 2 40.58 -1.81 18.61
CA GLU A 2 39.66 -0.86 19.27
C GLU A 2 38.26 -1.46 19.24
N ARG A 3 38.01 -2.27 20.28
CA ARG A 3 36.72 -2.52 20.94
C ARG A 3 35.51 -1.76 20.36
N TYR A 4 34.70 -2.49 19.60
CA TYR A 4 33.28 -2.18 19.38
C TYR A 4 32.57 -2.04 20.72
N ARG A 5 32.51 -0.81 21.26
CA ARG A 5 31.57 -0.47 22.32
C ARG A 5 30.19 -0.50 21.70
N ILE A 6 29.48 -1.60 21.95
CA ILE A 6 28.05 -1.70 21.70
C ILE A 6 27.38 -0.66 22.60
N SER A 7 27.14 0.53 22.07
CA SER A 7 26.25 1.52 22.67
C SER A 7 24.89 0.86 22.83
N ARG A 8 24.39 0.85 24.07
CA ARG A 8 23.07 0.29 24.41
C ARG A 8 22.04 0.78 23.40
N LEU A 9 21.45 -0.15 22.66
CA LEU A 9 20.30 0.12 21.81
C LEU A 9 19.22 0.78 22.69
N PRO A 10 18.58 1.87 22.25
CA PRO A 10 17.45 2.41 22.99
C PRO A 10 16.41 1.30 23.10
N SER A 11 16.04 1.00 24.36
CA SER A 11 14.99 0.04 24.69
C SER A 11 13.80 0.30 23.77
N ALA A 12 13.52 -0.66 22.88
CA ALA A 12 12.32 -0.66 22.08
C ALA A 12 11.15 -0.84 23.05
N THR A 13 10.68 0.27 23.62
CA THR A 13 9.43 0.31 24.36
C THR A 13 8.33 -0.04 23.38
N SER A 14 7.97 -1.33 23.42
CA SER A 14 6.68 -1.92 23.12
C SER A 14 5.56 -0.96 22.71
N GLY A 15 4.97 -1.25 21.55
CA GLY A 15 3.56 -1.62 21.55
C GLY A 15 2.55 -0.50 21.31
N ARG A 16 2.80 0.36 20.34
CA ARG A 16 1.86 1.03 19.42
C ARG A 16 2.57 2.24 18.83
N PRO A 17 2.49 2.48 17.51
CA PRO A 17 3.05 3.71 16.94
C PRO A 17 2.43 4.91 17.67
N ARG A 18 3.29 5.73 18.30
CA ARG A 18 2.82 6.96 18.95
C ARG A 18 2.19 7.82 17.88
N ARG A 19 0.91 8.18 18.07
CA ARG A 19 0.18 9.01 17.12
C ARG A 19 0.93 10.32 16.92
N SER A 20 1.42 10.54 15.70
CA SER A 20 2.18 11.74 15.33
C SER A 20 1.29 12.65 14.49
N PRO A 21 1.19 13.95 14.83
CA PRO A 21 0.47 14.92 14.01
C PRO A 21 1.24 15.26 12.73
N SER A 22 2.55 14.97 12.67
CA SER A 22 3.36 15.15 11.47
C SER A 22 3.18 13.98 10.49
N TRP A 23 3.04 14.32 9.21
CA TRP A 23 2.96 13.35 8.13
C TRP A 23 4.34 13.16 7.51
N SER A 24 4.94 11.99 7.75
CA SER A 24 6.16 11.60 7.02
C SER A 24 5.85 11.33 5.54
N TYR A 25 6.86 11.44 4.68
CA TYR A 25 6.71 11.12 3.26
C TYR A 25 6.20 9.70 3.03
N LYS A 26 6.70 8.74 3.82
CA LYS A 26 6.24 7.34 3.80
C LYS A 26 4.75 7.23 4.13
N GLU A 27 4.29 7.88 5.20
CA GLU A 27 2.87 7.84 5.61
C GLU A 27 1.96 8.48 4.56
N LYS A 28 2.40 9.57 3.91
CA LYS A 28 1.64 10.19 2.81
C LYS A 28 1.43 9.21 1.65
N TRP A 29 2.49 8.52 1.22
CA TRP A 29 2.36 7.50 0.18
C TRP A 29 1.47 6.34 0.60
N GLN A 30 1.62 5.84 1.83
CA GLN A 30 0.76 4.79 2.35
C GLN A 30 -0.71 5.21 2.36
N ALA A 31 -1.00 6.45 2.74
CA ALA A 31 -2.36 7.00 2.69
C ALA A 31 -2.90 7.05 1.25
N LEU A 32 -2.11 7.54 0.29
CA LEU A 32 -2.52 7.58 -1.12
C LEU A 32 -2.84 6.19 -1.68
N PHE A 33 -1.99 5.20 -1.42
CA PHE A 33 -2.27 3.81 -1.81
C PHE A 33 -3.52 3.24 -1.11
N ALA A 34 -3.75 3.61 0.15
CA ALA A 34 -4.94 3.21 0.87
C ALA A 34 -6.21 3.85 0.29
N PHE A 35 -6.19 5.14 -0.07
CA PHE A 35 -7.29 5.80 -0.79
C PHE A 35 -7.55 5.15 -2.15
N GLN A 36 -6.50 4.76 -2.86
CA GLN A 36 -6.61 4.07 -4.14
C GLN A 36 -7.30 2.70 -4.00
N ARG A 37 -7.05 1.99 -2.90
CA ARG A 37 -7.58 0.63 -2.66
C ARG A 37 -8.95 0.60 -2.00
N TYR A 38 -9.17 1.45 -0.99
CA TYR A 38 -10.36 1.44 -0.13
C TYR A 38 -11.30 2.63 -0.41
N GLY A 39 -10.94 3.54 -1.31
CA GLY A 39 -11.76 4.73 -1.58
C GLY A 39 -11.77 5.68 -0.40
N LYS A 40 -12.97 6.11 0.05
CA LYS A 40 -13.16 7.15 1.08
C LYS A 40 -13.44 6.57 2.47
N ASP A 41 -13.03 5.33 2.71
CA ASP A 41 -13.22 4.65 3.99
C ASP A 41 -12.13 5.06 5.00
N PHE A 42 -12.34 6.20 5.65
CA PHE A 42 -11.34 6.83 6.54
C PHE A 42 -10.95 5.97 7.75
N ASP A 43 -11.88 5.16 8.27
CA ASP A 43 -11.63 4.28 9.42
C ASP A 43 -10.66 3.14 9.03
N THR A 44 -10.93 2.47 7.92
CA THR A 44 -10.05 1.42 7.36
C THR A 44 -8.67 1.97 7.01
N ILE A 45 -8.60 3.19 6.47
CA ILE A 45 -7.31 3.82 6.13
C ILE A 45 -6.51 4.15 7.41
N ALA A 46 -7.18 4.62 8.47
CA ALA A 46 -6.54 4.87 9.75
C ALA A 46 -6.01 3.58 10.39
N GLU A 47 -6.73 2.46 10.26
CA GLU A 47 -6.26 1.14 10.68
C GLU A 47 -5.01 0.70 9.92
N VAL A 48 -4.95 0.90 8.60
CA VAL A 48 -3.77 0.57 7.77
C VAL A 48 -2.54 1.40 8.15
N LEU A 49 -2.74 2.66 8.53
CA LEU A 49 -1.64 3.55 8.92
C LEU A 49 -1.16 3.29 10.34
N GLU A 50 -2.04 2.83 11.24
CA GLU A 50 -1.86 2.59 12.69
C GLU A 50 -1.45 3.84 13.53
N SER A 51 -0.70 4.77 12.94
CA SER A 51 -0.15 5.98 13.55
C SER A 51 -1.07 7.21 13.45
N LYS A 52 -2.11 7.15 12.61
CA LYS A 52 -3.00 8.29 12.32
C LYS A 52 -4.44 7.96 12.72
N THR A 53 -5.19 8.97 13.18
CA THR A 53 -6.62 8.81 13.50
C THR A 53 -7.48 9.08 12.25
N PRO A 54 -8.73 8.57 12.21
CA PRO A 54 -9.64 8.85 11.09
C PRO A 54 -9.81 10.35 10.83
N ASP A 55 -9.84 11.18 11.87
CA ASP A 55 -9.97 12.64 11.72
C ASP A 55 -8.72 13.28 11.08
N MET A 56 -7.52 12.78 11.39
CA MET A 56 -6.29 13.23 10.73
C MET A 56 -6.28 12.83 9.26
N VAL A 57 -6.78 11.63 8.94
CA VAL A 57 -6.91 11.14 7.55
C VAL A 57 -7.95 11.96 6.78
N LYS A 58 -9.08 12.32 7.40
CA LYS A 58 -10.08 13.24 6.81
C LYS A 58 -9.48 14.60 6.51
N ALA A 59 -8.74 15.19 7.46
CA ALA A 59 -8.08 16.48 7.25
C ALA A 59 -7.11 16.43 6.05
N PHE A 60 -6.28 15.37 5.97
CA PHE A 60 -5.40 15.13 4.84
C PHE A 60 -6.16 14.98 3.51
N TYR A 61 -7.28 14.24 3.52
CA TYR A 61 -8.13 14.08 2.34
C TYR A 61 -8.69 15.42 1.86
N TYR A 62 -9.19 16.28 2.76
CA TYR A 62 -9.73 17.58 2.36
C TYR A 62 -8.66 18.54 1.82
N GLU A 63 -7.42 18.47 2.32
CA GLU A 63 -6.29 19.24 1.79
C GLU A 63 -5.95 18.85 0.35
N MET A 64 -6.04 17.55 0.01
CA MET A 64 -5.66 17.00 -1.30
C MET A 64 -6.86 16.48 -2.11
N ARG A 65 -8.07 16.97 -1.81
CA ARG A 65 -9.33 16.36 -2.28
C ARG A 65 -9.38 16.17 -3.78
N GLU A 66 -9.08 17.22 -4.53
CA GLU A 66 -9.16 17.20 -6.00
C GLU A 66 -8.22 16.16 -6.60
N GLN A 67 -6.99 16.10 -6.10
CA GLN A 67 -5.97 15.16 -6.57
C GLN A 67 -6.34 13.71 -6.21
N ILE A 68 -6.87 13.48 -5.01
CA ILE A 68 -7.27 12.15 -4.57
C ILE A 68 -8.52 11.68 -5.32
N ASP A 69 -9.52 12.54 -5.51
CA ASP A 69 -10.75 12.21 -6.25
C ASP A 69 -10.43 11.88 -7.72
N ASP A 70 -9.55 12.66 -8.36
CA ASP A 70 -9.06 12.39 -9.72
C ASP A 70 -8.27 11.07 -9.79
N MET A 71 -7.38 10.83 -8.83
CA MET A 71 -6.60 9.59 -8.73
C MET A 71 -7.48 8.34 -8.57
N ILE A 72 -8.48 8.41 -7.70
CA ILE A 72 -9.45 7.31 -7.48
C ILE A 72 -10.21 7.03 -8.78
N SER A 73 -10.71 8.08 -9.43
CA SER A 73 -11.48 7.96 -10.68
C SER A 73 -10.65 7.36 -11.82
N LYS A 74 -9.42 7.84 -12.02
CA LYS A 74 -8.51 7.30 -13.04
C LYS A 74 -8.14 5.85 -12.76
N THR A 75 -7.93 5.50 -11.50
CA THR A 75 -7.61 4.12 -11.11
C THR A 75 -8.77 3.18 -11.41
N SER A 76 -10.01 3.54 -11.05
CA SER A 76 -11.18 2.69 -11.32
C SER A 76 -11.40 2.49 -12.82
N GLU A 77 -11.28 3.56 -13.62
CA GLU A 77 -11.41 3.50 -15.07
C GLU A 77 -10.30 2.65 -15.72
N TYR A 78 -9.07 2.74 -15.20
CA TYR A 78 -7.97 1.90 -15.66
C TYR A 78 -8.24 0.41 -15.43
N TYR A 79 -8.66 0.01 -14.22
CA TYR A 79 -8.97 -1.40 -13.93
C TYR A 79 -10.20 -1.89 -14.70
N ARG A 80 -11.20 -1.03 -14.91
CA ARG A 80 -12.35 -1.34 -15.77
C ARG A 80 -11.91 -1.64 -17.20
N ARG A 81 -11.14 -0.74 -17.82
CA ARG A 81 -10.61 -0.94 -19.17
C ARG A 81 -9.73 -2.19 -19.26
N LEU A 82 -8.86 -2.40 -18.28
CA LEU A 82 -8.07 -3.63 -18.21
C LEU A 82 -8.98 -4.86 -18.22
N SER A 83 -10.03 -4.88 -17.39
CA SER A 83 -10.96 -6.01 -17.34
C SER A 83 -11.68 -6.28 -18.67
N GLU A 84 -11.95 -5.24 -19.46
CA GLU A 84 -12.56 -5.36 -20.80
C GLU A 84 -11.58 -5.92 -21.83
N THR A 85 -10.30 -5.55 -21.74
CA THR A 85 -9.26 -6.01 -22.67
C THR A 85 -8.66 -7.36 -22.30
N TYR A 86 -8.79 -7.80 -21.04
CA TYR A 86 -8.21 -9.03 -20.55
C TYR A 86 -9.07 -10.23 -20.96
N ASP A 87 -8.79 -10.80 -22.13
CA ASP A 87 -9.36 -12.08 -22.56
C ASP A 87 -8.76 -13.23 -21.73
N PHE A 88 -9.39 -13.51 -20.58
CA PHE A 88 -9.01 -14.59 -19.65
C PHE A 88 -8.95 -15.97 -20.33
N LYS A 89 -9.68 -16.15 -21.44
CA LYS A 89 -9.84 -17.43 -22.13
C LYS A 89 -8.58 -17.89 -22.87
N ARG A 90 -7.63 -16.99 -23.16
CA ARG A 90 -6.51 -17.25 -24.09
C ARG A 90 -5.17 -17.64 -23.43
N LYS A 91 -5.05 -17.59 -22.10
CA LYS A 91 -3.78 -17.85 -21.39
C LYS A 91 -3.76 -19.12 -20.51
N VAL A 92 -4.86 -19.85 -20.42
CA VAL A 92 -4.92 -21.12 -19.65
C VAL A 92 -4.69 -22.34 -20.55
N GLU A 93 -4.34 -22.13 -21.82
CA GLU A 93 -3.70 -23.16 -22.63
C GLU A 93 -2.24 -23.28 -22.14
N VAL A 94 -2.06 -23.98 -21.02
CA VAL A 94 -0.76 -24.57 -20.69
C VAL A 94 -0.55 -25.67 -21.71
N ASP A 95 0.39 -25.47 -22.63
CA ASP A 95 0.85 -26.55 -23.48
C ASP A 95 1.49 -27.62 -22.58
N THR A 96 0.76 -28.72 -22.39
CA THR A 96 1.17 -29.87 -21.56
C THR A 96 2.14 -30.80 -22.29
N SER A 97 2.78 -30.38 -23.37
CA SER A 97 3.91 -31.14 -23.94
C SER A 97 5.13 -31.01 -23.02
N ASN A 98 5.07 -31.77 -21.91
CA ASN A 98 6.23 -32.13 -21.11
C ASN A 98 7.21 -32.89 -22.00
N GLU A 99 8.19 -32.22 -22.58
CA GLU A 99 9.44 -32.88 -22.97
C GLU A 99 10.11 -33.33 -21.67
N VAL A 100 10.03 -34.64 -21.41
CA VAL A 100 10.76 -35.29 -20.33
C VAL A 100 12.23 -35.22 -20.70
N ILE A 101 12.97 -34.30 -20.08
CA ILE A 101 14.42 -34.26 -20.18
C ILE A 101 14.96 -35.29 -19.19
N ASP A 102 15.36 -36.45 -19.68
CA ASP A 102 16.15 -37.40 -18.90
C ASP A 102 17.51 -36.74 -18.61
N ILE A 103 17.81 -36.57 -17.32
CA ILE A 103 19.10 -36.08 -16.84
C ILE A 103 19.96 -37.31 -16.59
N GLU A 104 20.89 -37.58 -17.50
CA GLU A 104 21.94 -38.61 -17.36
C GLU A 104 23.07 -38.14 -16.43
#